data_AF-A0A9X6AHS7-F1
#
_entry.id   AF-A0A9X6AHS7-F1
#
_cell.length_a   1.000
_cell.length_b   1.000
_cell.length_c   1.000
_cell.angle_alpha   90.00
_cell.angle_beta   90.00
_cell.angle_gamma   90.00
#
_symmetry.space_group_name_H-M   'P 1'
#
loop_
_entity.id
_entity.type
_entity.pdbx_description
1 polymer ?
#
loop_
_entity_poly.entity_id
_entity_poly.type
_entity_poly.pdbx_seq_one_letter_code
_entity_poly.pdbx_strand_id
1 'polypeptide(L)' 'MAAELHVELVAADRSVWSGEATLVVARTASGDIGVMPGHQPLLGVLESGPVTIRTSDGGTVVAAVHGGFIS' A
#
# COMPACT_ATOMS: atom_id res chain seq x y z
N MET A 1 13.73 -10.89 -13.92
CA MET A 1 12.48 -10.97 -13.14
C MET A 1 12.56 -9.86 -12.10
N ALA A 2 11.69 -8.86 -12.18
CA ALA A 2 11.55 -7.90 -11.09
C ALA A 2 10.87 -8.64 -9.92
N ALA A 3 11.29 -8.38 -8.68
CA ALA A 3 10.55 -8.86 -7.53
C ALA A 3 9.24 -8.07 -7.41
N GLU A 4 8.19 -8.69 -6.89
CA GLU A 4 6.84 -8.12 -6.79
C GLU A 4 6.31 -8.25 -5.35
N LEU A 5 5.38 -7.37 -5.00
CA LEU A 5 4.62 -7.43 -3.76
C LEU A 5 3.20 -7.89 -4.09
N HIS A 6 2.73 -8.91 -3.39
CA HIS A 6 1.29 -9.16 -3.33
C HIS A 6 0.68 -8.16 -2.35
N VAL A 7 -0.23 -7.31 -2.82
CA VAL A 7 -0.80 -6.22 -2.02
C VAL A 7 -2.32 -6.35 -1.99
N GLU A 8 -2.87 -6.27 -0.78
CA GLU A 8 -4.32 -6.20 -0.55
C GLU A 8 -4.66 -4.88 0.14
N LEU A 9 -5.62 -4.15 -0.44
CA LEU A 9 -6.23 -2.99 0.17
C LEU A 9 -7.64 -3.37 0.62
N VAL A 10 -7.85 -3.37 1.92
CA VAL A 10 -9.12 -3.78 2.54
C VAL A 10 -9.72 -2.65 3.37
N ALA A 11 -11.05 -2.56 3.32
CA ALA A 11 -11.85 -1.78 4.25
C ALA A 11 -12.51 -2.74 5.26
N ALA A 12 -13.17 -2.19 6.28
CA ALA A 12 -13.80 -2.99 7.33
C ALA A 12 -14.88 -3.97 6.81
N ASP A 13 -15.53 -3.64 5.70
CA ASP A 13 -16.68 -4.36 5.15
C ASP A 13 -16.40 -5.07 3.81
N ARG A 14 -15.27 -4.77 3.15
CA ARG A 14 -14.96 -5.33 1.82
C ARG A 14 -13.48 -5.25 1.47
N SER A 15 -13.06 -6.12 0.55
CA SER A 15 -11.83 -5.90 -0.21
C SER A 15 -12.04 -4.77 -1.23
N VAL A 16 -11.14 -3.79 -1.24
CA VAL A 16 -11.17 -2.65 -2.17
C VAL A 16 -10.36 -2.97 -3.41
N TRP A 17 -9.19 -3.61 -3.23
CA TRP A 17 -8.30 -3.99 -4.32
C TRP A 17 -7.33 -5.10 -3.87
N SER A 18 -6.93 -5.97 -4.79
CA SER A 18 -5.89 -6.98 -4.58
C SER A 18 -5.14 -7.22 -5.89
N GLY A 19 -3.82 -7.40 -5.82
CA GLY A 19 -3.00 -7.71 -6.97
C GLY A 19 -1.51 -7.53 -6.72
N GLU A 20 -0.73 -7.67 -7.80
CA GLU A 20 0.72 -7.52 -7.75
C GLU A 20 1.16 -6.06 -7.97
N ALA A 21 2.14 -5.64 -7.19
CA ALA A 21 2.65 -4.27 -7.17
C ALA A 21 4.18 -4.20 -7.05
N THR A 22 4.74 -3.09 -7.53
CA THR A 22 6.17 -2.79 -7.41
C THR A 22 6.47 -1.74 -6.35
N LEU A 23 5.46 -1.00 -5.89
CA LEU A 23 5.58 0.04 -4.86
C LEU A 23 4.22 0.33 -4.24
N VAL A 24 4.20 0.48 -2.92
CA VAL A 24 3.08 1.07 -2.17
C VAL A 24 3.59 2.32 -1.45
N VAL A 25 2.88 3.44 -1.57
CA VAL A 25 3.17 4.68 -0.84
C VAL A 25 1.96 5.03 0.03
N ALA A 26 2.21 5.30 1.31
CA ALA A 26 1.16 5.65 2.27
C ALA A 26 1.64 6.69 3.29
N ARG A 27 0.69 7.44 3.89
CA ARG A 27 0.96 8.38 4.98
C ARG A 27 0.86 7.66 6.33
N THR A 28 1.89 7.79 7.15
CA THR A 28 1.93 7.36 8.54
C THR A 28 2.12 8.55 9.48
N ALA A 29 1.96 8.34 10.79
CA ALA A 29 2.17 9.38 11.80
C ALA A 29 3.59 9.99 11.82
N SER A 30 4.58 9.27 11.29
CA SER A 30 5.98 9.74 11.19
C SER A 30 6.33 10.33 9.82
N GLY A 31 5.36 10.42 8.90
CA GLY A 31 5.55 10.88 7.53
C GLY A 31 5.15 9.86 6.48
N ASP A 32 5.58 10.09 5.23
CA ASP A 32 5.29 9.18 4.12
C ASP A 32 6.24 7.98 4.12
N ILE A 33 5.69 6.79 3.89
CA ILE A 33 6.45 5.54 3.74
C ILE A 33 6.25 4.96 2.34
N GLY A 34 7.34 4.44 1.75
CA GLY A 34 7.32 3.68 0.52
C GLY A 34 7.77 2.24 0.77
N VAL A 35 6.94 1.27 0.39
CA VAL A 35 7.21 -0.17 0.54
C VAL A 35 7.47 -0.77 -0.84
N MET A 36 8.62 -1.42 -0.99
CA MET A 36 9.06 -2.11 -2.21
C MET A 36 9.36 -3.58 -1.92
N PRO A 37 9.45 -4.44 -2.95
CA PRO A 37 9.87 -5.82 -2.79
C PRO A 37 11.16 -5.95 -1.97
N GLY A 38 11.15 -6.81 -0.94
CA GLY A 38 12.29 -7.02 -0.04
C GLY A 38 12.39 -6.00 1.11
N HIS A 39 11.39 -5.14 1.30
CA HIS A 39 11.33 -4.28 2.48
C HIS A 39 11.27 -5.14 3.77
N GLN A 40 11.93 -4.66 4.83
CA GLN A 40 11.86 -5.29 6.15
C GLN A 40 10.40 -5.35 6.65
N PRO A 41 9.98 -6.43 7.35
CA PRO A 41 8.64 -6.50 7.91
C PRO A 41 8.34 -5.26 8.77
N LEU A 42 7.16 -4.69 8.61
CA LEU A 42 6.74 -3.52 9.35
C LEU A 42 5.29 -3.66 9.79
N LEU A 43 4.90 -2.89 10.79
CA LEU A 43 3.51 -2.65 11.15
C LEU A 43 3.40 -1.16 11.48
N GLY A 44 2.59 -0.44 10.72
CA GLY A 44 2.43 1.01 10.84
C GLY A 44 0.99 1.41 10.98
N VAL A 45 0.74 2.52 11.70
CA VAL A 45 -0.57 3.19 11.72
C VAL A 45 -0.63 4.16 10.55
N LEU A 46 -1.69 4.06 9.76
CA LEU A 46 -1.97 4.97 8.65
C LEU A 46 -2.72 6.20 9.16
N GLU A 47 -2.37 7.37 8.62
CA GLU A 47 -3.19 8.57 8.77
C GLU A 47 -4.19 8.70 7.60
N SER A 48 -5.09 9.68 7.71
CA SER A 48 -5.97 10.01 6.58
C SER A 48 -5.16 10.60 5.42
N GLY A 49 -5.35 10.06 4.22
CA GLY A 49 -4.60 10.47 3.05
C GLY A 49 -4.72 9.48 1.89
N PRO A 50 -4.04 9.74 0.77
CA PRO A 50 -3.99 8.79 -0.33
C PRO A 50 -3.03 7.64 -0.02
N VAL A 51 -3.42 6.43 -0.42
CA VAL A 51 -2.52 5.31 -0.65
C VAL A 51 -2.37 5.13 -2.15
N THR A 52 -1.12 5.09 -2.61
CA THR A 52 -0.78 4.90 -4.02
C THR A 52 -0.11 3.55 -4.21
N ILE A 53 -0.63 2.74 -5.12
CA ILE A 53 -0.10 1.43 -5.48
C ILE A 53 0.33 1.47 -6.94
N ARG A 54 1.62 1.27 -7.20
CA ARG A 54 2.13 1.09 -8.57
C ARG A 54 2.11 -0.39 -8.90
N THR A 55 1.23 -0.77 -9.82
CA THR A 55 0.98 -2.16 -10.18
C THR A 55 2.12 -2.73 -11.03
N SER A 56 2.28 -4.05 -11.04
CA SER A 56 3.34 -4.72 -11.82
C SER A 56 3.17 -4.55 -13.35
N ASP A 57 1.95 -4.30 -13.82
CA ASP A 57 1.63 -4.03 -15.23
C ASP A 57 1.90 -2.57 -15.67
N GLY A 58 2.46 -1.74 -14.78
CA GLY A 58 2.79 -0.34 -15.05
C GLY A 58 1.66 0.65 -14.78
N GLY A 59 0.51 0.18 -14.31
CA GLY A 59 -0.60 1.01 -13.85
C GLY A 59 -0.35 1.70 -12.50
N THR A 60 -1.31 2.53 -12.10
CA THR A 60 -1.32 3.18 -10.78
C THR A 60 -2.73 3.19 -10.24
N VAL A 61 -2.89 2.68 -9.02
CA VAL A 61 -4.12 2.72 -8.24
C VAL A 61 -3.93 3.74 -7.13
N VAL A 62 -4.90 4.64 -6.97
CA VAL A 62 -4.91 5.62 -5.86
C VAL A 62 -6.21 5.45 -5.11
N ALA A 63 -6.12 5.26 -3.80
CA ALA A 63 -7.26 5.11 -2.92
C ALA A 63 -7.17 6.11 -1.76
N ALA A 64 -8.27 6.76 -1.42
CA ALA A 64 -8.35 7.57 -0.21
C ALA A 64 -8.62 6.67 1.00
N VAL A 65 -7.81 6.81 2.04
CA VAL A 65 -7.99 6.12 3.32
C VAL A 65 -8.24 7.12 4.43
N HIS A 66 -9.04 6.72 5.42
CA HIS A 66 -9.36 7.52 6.61
C HIS A 66 -8.66 6.94 7.85
N GLY A 67 -7.39 6.58 7.70
CA GLY A 67 -6.59 5.86 8.68
C GLY A 67 -6.66 4.34 8.52
N GLY A 68 -6.08 3.61 9.48
CA GLY A 68 -5.97 2.16 9.47
C GLY A 68 -4.56 1.68 9.80
N PHE A 69 -4.15 0.57 9.20
CA PHE A 69 -2.81 -0.01 9.40
C PHE A 69 -2.22 -0.49 8.08
N ILE A 70 -0.89 -0.54 8.01
CA ILE A 70 -0.11 -1.15 6.93
C ILE A 70 0.82 -2.21 7.54
N SER A 71 0.89 -3.38 6.91
CA SER A 71 1.68 -4.53 7.35
C SER A 71 2.25 -5.30 6.17
#